data_AF-A0A820IHE4-F1
#
_entry.id   AF-A0A820IHE4-F1
#
_cell.length_a   1.000
_cell.length_b   1.000
_cell.length_c   1.000
_cell.angle_alpha   90.00
_cell.angle_beta   90.00
_cell.angle_gamma   90.00
#
_symmetry.space_group_name_H-M   'P 1'
#
loop_
_entity.id
_entity.type
_entity.pdbx_description
1 polymer ?
#
loop_
_entity_poly.entity_id
_entity_poly.type
_entity_poly.pdbx_seq_one_letter_code
_entity_poly.pdbx_strand_id
1 'polypeptide(L)'
;MDTYGYLYYNTFDPNYPPVNKIISDDDGGGNYQFQLTAHLQISTRYILVVTTFHQDITGSFTITATGMAPIGFSSINVSSNSSVVQSQYSSALNSDSTTYCRI
;
A
#
# COMPACT_ATOMS: atom_id res chain seq x y z
N MET A 1 -4.33 -6.88 -17.54
CA MET A 1 -3.93 -6.76 -16.13
C MET A 1 -5.21 -6.63 -15.34
N ASP A 2 -5.39 -7.46 -14.32
CA ASP A 2 -6.53 -7.39 -13.42
C ASP A 2 -6.19 -6.40 -12.30
N THR A 3 -6.93 -5.30 -12.20
CA THR A 3 -6.56 -4.15 -11.37
C THR A 3 -7.44 -4.02 -10.14
N TYR A 4 -6.87 -3.58 -9.03
CA TYR A 4 -7.61 -3.32 -7.81
C TYR A 4 -7.31 -1.89 -7.33
N GLY A 5 -8.33 -1.05 -7.27
CA GLY A 5 -8.26 0.32 -6.79
C GLY A 5 -8.72 0.46 -5.35
N TYR A 6 -8.01 1.26 -4.56
CA TYR A 6 -8.37 1.63 -3.20
C TYR A 6 -8.26 3.14 -3.02
N LEU A 7 -9.30 3.77 -2.48
CA LEU A 7 -9.31 5.20 -2.19
C LEU A 7 -9.30 5.44 -0.67
N TYR A 8 -8.41 6.32 -0.22
CA TYR A 8 -8.22 6.65 1.19
C TYR A 8 -8.39 8.15 1.45
N TYR A 9 -8.87 8.46 2.65
CA TYR A 9 -8.87 9.82 3.18
C TYR A 9 -7.53 10.16 3.83
N ASN A 10 -6.87 11.24 3.38
CA ASN A 10 -5.67 11.83 3.98
C ASN A 10 -4.38 10.97 3.99
N THR A 11 -4.39 9.75 4.54
CA THR A 11 -3.21 8.88 4.68
C THR A 11 -3.50 7.43 4.27
N PHE A 12 -2.45 6.72 3.88
CA PHE A 12 -2.45 5.28 3.63
C PHE A 12 -1.32 4.65 4.46
N ASP A 13 -1.63 3.61 5.24
CA ASP A 13 -0.65 2.81 5.98
C ASP A 13 -0.61 1.39 5.40
N PRO A 14 0.51 0.98 4.75
CA PRO A 14 0.62 -0.35 4.17
C PRO A 14 0.66 -1.47 5.24
N ASN A 15 1.04 -1.17 6.49
CA ASN A 15 1.03 -2.16 7.58
C ASN A 15 -0.37 -2.37 8.16
N TYR A 16 -1.26 -1.39 7.99
CA TYR A 16 -2.66 -1.51 8.41
C TYR A 16 -3.63 -0.90 7.37
N PRO A 17 -3.78 -1.54 6.20
CA PRO A 17 -4.55 -1.02 5.07
C PRO A 17 -6.03 -0.69 5.32
N PRO A 18 -6.75 -1.22 6.33
CA PRO A 18 -8.14 -0.80 6.52
C PRO A 18 -8.31 0.66 6.97
N VAL A 19 -7.29 1.28 7.56
CA VAL A 19 -7.40 2.63 8.11
C VAL A 19 -7.61 3.66 7.02
N ASN A 20 -8.57 4.57 7.26
CA ASN A 20 -8.94 5.67 6.37
C ASN A 20 -9.41 5.25 4.97
N LYS A 21 -9.61 3.95 4.71
CA LYS A 21 -10.16 3.47 3.44
C LYS A 21 -11.60 3.94 3.29
N ILE A 22 -11.90 4.56 2.15
CA ILE A 22 -13.24 5.04 1.77
C ILE A 22 -13.97 3.96 0.98
N ILE A 23 -13.33 3.51 -0.10
CA ILE A 23 -13.91 2.54 -1.05
C ILE A 23 -12.79 1.77 -1.74
N SER A 24 -13.10 0.57 -2.18
CA SER A 24 -12.23 -0.26 -3.01
C SER A 24 -13.06 -1.10 -3.97
N ASP A 25 -12.50 -1.38 -5.14
CA ASP A 25 -13.14 -2.16 -6.21
C ASP A 25 -12.06 -2.80 -7.08
N ASP A 26 -12.32 -4.00 -7.59
CA ASP A 26 -11.44 -4.77 -8.48
C ASP A 26 -12.03 -4.89 -9.89
N ASP A 27 -13.31 -5.22 -10.01
CA ASP A 27 -13.92 -5.58 -11.31
C ASP A 27 -15.08 -4.67 -11.76
N GLY A 28 -15.49 -3.68 -10.96
CA GLY A 28 -16.68 -2.86 -11.21
C GLY A 28 -16.62 -2.00 -12.47
N GLY A 29 -15.44 -1.79 -13.06
CA GLY A 29 -15.25 -1.10 -14.34
C GLY A 29 -15.32 -1.98 -15.59
N GLY A 30 -15.42 -3.30 -15.42
CA GLY A 30 -15.41 -4.28 -16.51
C GLY A 30 -14.01 -4.52 -17.10
N ASN A 31 -13.86 -5.62 -17.86
CA ASN A 31 -12.55 -6.08 -18.36
C ASN A 31 -11.47 -6.20 -17.26
N TYR A 32 -11.87 -6.66 -16.07
CA TYR A 32 -11.02 -6.76 -14.89
C TYR A 32 -10.41 -5.43 -14.43
N GLN A 33 -11.12 -4.33 -14.68
CA GLN A 33 -10.70 -3.00 -14.28
C GLN A 33 -11.56 -2.49 -13.13
N PHE A 34 -10.96 -1.81 -12.17
CA PHE A 34 -11.70 -1.17 -11.09
C PHE A 34 -12.44 0.08 -11.56
N GLN A 35 -13.55 0.40 -10.89
CA GLN A 35 -14.25 1.67 -11.00
C GLN A 35 -14.73 2.15 -9.62
N LEU A 36 -14.20 3.28 -9.18
CA LEU A 36 -14.56 3.88 -7.89
C LEU A 36 -15.50 5.07 -8.09
N THR A 37 -16.63 5.06 -7.39
CA THR A 37 -17.56 6.20 -7.31
C THR A 37 -17.70 6.64 -5.86
N ALA A 38 -17.29 7.87 -5.55
CA ALA A 38 -17.31 8.40 -4.19
C ALA A 38 -17.64 9.90 -4.15
N HIS A 39 -18.22 10.36 -3.03
CA HIS A 39 -18.44 11.77 -2.76
C HIS A 39 -17.19 12.37 -2.10
N LEU A 40 -16.48 13.24 -2.81
CA LEU A 40 -15.25 13.87 -2.35
C LEU A 40 -15.47 15.36 -2.06
N GLN A 41 -14.76 15.86 -1.05
CA GLN A 41 -14.79 17.27 -0.67
C GLN A 41 -13.79 18.07 -1.51
N ILE A 42 -14.17 19.29 -1.90
CA ILE A 42 -13.27 20.19 -2.62
C ILE A 42 -12.05 20.54 -1.76
N SER A 43 -10.93 20.88 -2.40
CA SER A 43 -9.69 21.28 -1.71
C SER A 43 -9.17 20.26 -0.68
N THR A 44 -9.53 18.99 -0.83
CA THR A 44 -9.17 17.90 0.08
C THR A 44 -8.25 16.90 -0.61
N ARG A 45 -7.23 16.42 0.11
CA ARG A 45 -6.29 15.41 -0.39
C ARG A 45 -6.80 14.01 -0.10
N TYR A 46 -6.77 13.17 -1.14
CA TYR A 46 -7.06 11.74 -1.06
C TYR A 46 -5.87 10.94 -1.59
N ILE A 47 -5.76 9.68 -1.17
CA ILE A 47 -4.72 8.76 -1.64
C ILE A 47 -5.41 7.68 -2.46
N LEU A 48 -5.00 7.54 -3.72
CA LEU A 48 -5.40 6.43 -4.59
C LEU A 48 -4.25 5.42 -4.63
N VAL A 49 -4.53 4.19 -4.19
CA VAL A 49 -3.61 3.06 -4.34
C VAL A 49 -4.14 2.17 -5.45
N VAL A 50 -3.29 1.90 -6.45
CA VAL A 50 -3.59 1.05 -7.60
C VAL A 50 -2.67 -0.16 -7.52
N THR A 51 -3.25 -1.34 -7.47
CA THR A 51 -2.55 -2.62 -7.47
C THR A 51 -3.20 -3.56 -8.48
N THR A 52 -2.70 -4.79 -8.53
CA THR A 52 -3.29 -5.91 -9.25
C THR A 52 -4.01 -6.85 -8.29
N PHE A 53 -5.04 -7.54 -8.77
CA PHE A 53 -5.77 -8.53 -7.97
C PHE A 53 -4.85 -9.69 -7.57
N HIS A 54 -4.03 -10.15 -8.52
CA HIS A 54 -3.02 -11.16 -8.29
C HIS A 54 -1.69 -10.53 -7.87
N GLN A 55 -1.04 -11.13 -6.86
CA GLN A 55 0.30 -10.75 -6.43
C GLN A 55 1.33 -10.85 -7.56
N ASP A 56 2.39 -10.04 -7.45
CA ASP A 56 3.56 -10.03 -8.34
C ASP A 56 3.28 -9.72 -9.82
N ILE A 57 2.07 -9.22 -10.14
CA ILE A 57 1.75 -8.72 -11.47
C ILE A 57 2.09 -7.24 -11.57
N THR A 58 2.86 -6.88 -12.59
CA THR A 58 3.19 -5.50 -12.95
C THR A 58 2.77 -5.20 -14.38
N GLY A 59 2.50 -3.93 -14.67
CA GLY A 59 2.12 -3.47 -15.99
C GLY A 59 1.88 -1.98 -16.02
N SER A 60 1.91 -1.40 -17.22
CA SER A 60 1.53 -0.01 -17.42
C SER A 60 0.02 0.17 -17.24
N PHE A 61 -0.38 1.30 -16.68
CA PHE A 61 -1.78 1.67 -16.50
C PHE A 61 -1.97 3.18 -16.70
N THR A 62 -3.22 3.58 -16.92
CA THR A 62 -3.63 4.98 -17.01
C THR A 62 -4.80 5.18 -16.07
N ILE A 63 -4.81 6.30 -15.34
CA ILE A 63 -5.92 6.69 -14.47
C ILE A 63 -6.67 7.84 -15.12
N THR A 64 -7.99 7.72 -15.17
CA THR A 64 -8.90 8.79 -15.56
C THR A 64 -9.84 9.05 -14.41
N ALA A 65 -10.02 10.31 -14.03
CA ALA A 65 -11.02 10.72 -13.05
C ALA A 65 -11.80 11.92 -13.56
N THR A 66 -13.08 11.95 -13.22
CA THR A 66 -13.99 13.05 -13.53
C THR A 66 -14.73 13.45 -12.26
N GLY A 67 -15.12 14.72 -12.18
CA GLY A 67 -15.81 15.25 -11.03
C GLY A 67 -16.31 16.67 -11.31
N MET A 68 -17.09 17.22 -10.38
CA MET A 68 -17.63 18.57 -10.51
C MET A 68 -16.57 19.67 -10.37
N ALA A 69 -15.43 19.36 -9.76
CA ALA A 69 -14.30 20.26 -9.57
C ALA A 69 -13.04 19.67 -10.23
N PRO A 70 -12.04 20.49 -10.60
CA PRO A 70 -10.78 20.00 -11.13
C PRO A 70 -10.10 18.98 -10.20
N ILE A 71 -9.59 17.89 -10.78
CA ILE A 71 -8.87 16.84 -10.07
C ILE A 71 -7.41 16.90 -10.50
N GLY A 72 -6.50 17.05 -9.53
CA GLY A 72 -5.06 17.00 -9.77
C GLY A 72 -4.47 15.71 -9.24
N PHE A 73 -3.60 15.08 -10.03
CA PHE A 73 -2.83 13.91 -9.60
C PHE A 73 -1.39 14.30 -9.30
N SER A 74 -0.86 13.76 -8.20
CA SER A 74 0.54 13.86 -7.83
C SER A 74 0.98 12.49 -7.32
N SER A 75 2.07 11.96 -7.89
CA SER A 75 2.64 10.69 -7.43
C SER A 75 3.30 10.89 -6.07
N ILE A 76 3.04 9.95 -5.16
CA ILE A 76 3.71 9.91 -3.87
C ILE A 76 4.90 8.97 -4.00
N ASN A 77 6.10 9.55 -4.04
CA ASN A 77 7.32 8.77 -3.97
C ASN A 77 7.51 8.33 -2.51
N VAL A 78 7.16 7.08 -2.19
CA VAL A 78 7.52 6.49 -0.91
C VAL A 78 9.00 6.14 -1.00
N SER A 79 9.88 7.02 -0.52
CA SER A 79 11.28 6.64 -0.33
C SER A 79 11.30 5.49 0.65
N SER A 80 11.77 4.34 0.18
CA SER A 80 11.95 3.14 1.00
C SER A 80 13.08 3.36 2.00
N ASN A 81 12.85 4.19 3.01
CA ASN A 81 13.59 4.11 4.27
C ASN A 81 12.99 2.95 5.07
N SER A 82 13.01 1.75 4.48
CA SER A 82 12.79 0.53 5.25
C SER A 82 13.95 0.45 6.22
N SER A 83 13.72 0.84 7.47
CA SER A 83 14.59 0.44 8.58
C SER A 83 14.49 -1.07 8.69
N VAL A 84 15.24 -1.79 7.87
CA VAL A 84 15.42 -3.23 8.01
C VAL A 84 16.12 -3.41 9.35
N VAL A 85 15.37 -3.72 10.39
CA VAL A 85 15.94 -4.25 11.63
C VAL A 85 16.45 -5.65 11.28
N GLN A 86 17.68 -5.75 10.79
CA GLN A 86 18.34 -7.05 10.67
C GLN A 86 18.62 -7.55 12.08
N SER A 87 17.92 -8.61 12.50
CA SER A 87 18.32 -9.38 13.68
C SER A 87 19.64 -10.08 13.35
N GLN A 88 20.76 -9.57 13.88
CA GLN A 88 22.02 -10.30 13.85
C GLN A 88 21.97 -11.39 14.93
N TYR A 89 21.57 -12.60 14.54
CA TYR A 89 21.74 -13.77 15.37
C TYR A 89 23.19 -14.26 15.27
N SER A 90 23.90 -14.28 16.40
CA SER A 90 25.23 -14.90 16.50
C SER A 90 25.14 -16.12 17.40
N SER A 91 25.50 -17.29 16.88
CA SER A 91 25.59 -18.55 17.63
C SER A 91 26.97 -18.79 18.25
N ALA A 92 27.88 -17.81 18.18
CA ALA A 92 29.22 -17.93 18.72
C ALA A 92 29.22 -17.79 20.25
N LEU A 93 29.83 -18.76 20.94
CA LEU A 93 30.12 -18.67 22.36
C LEU A 93 31.23 -17.62 22.59
N ASN A 94 30.93 -16.61 23.38
CA ASN A 94 31.89 -15.61 23.86
C ASN A 94 32.18 -15.80 25.36
N SER A 95 33.06 -14.97 25.93
CA SER A 95 33.41 -15.01 27.35
C SER A 95 32.23 -14.81 28.30
N ASP A 96 31.11 -14.27 27.81
CA ASP A 96 29.88 -14.01 28.56
C ASP A 96 28.83 -15.12 28.38
N SER A 97 29.16 -16.17 27.62
CA SER A 97 28.23 -17.26 27.34
C SER A 97 28.04 -18.15 28.57
N THR A 98 26.78 -18.38 28.92
CA THR A 98 26.41 -19.23 30.05
C THR A 98 26.82 -20.67 29.80
N THR A 99 27.58 -21.25 30.73
CA THR A 99 27.95 -22.67 30.71
C THR A 99 27.01 -23.44 31.61
N TYR A 100 26.32 -24.43 31.05
CA TYR A 100 25.50 -25.36 31.82
C TYR A 100 26.33 -26.60 32.18
N CYS A 101 26.32 -26.95 33.47
CA CYS A 101 26.93 -28.18 33.94
C CYS A 101 26.06 -29.38 33.51
N ARG A 102 26.69 -30.40 32.94
CA ARG A 102 26.03 -31.67 32.63
C ARG A 102 26.02 -32.53 33.89
N ILE A 103 24.83 -32.78 34.45
CA ILE A 103 24.58 -33.77 35.50
C ILE A 103 24.72 -35.20 34.98
#